data_AF-A0A182NA76-F1
#
_entry.id   AF-A0A182NA76-F1
#
_cell.length_a   1.000
_cell.length_b   1.000
_cell.length_c   1.000
_cell.angle_alpha   90.00
_cell.angle_beta   90.00
_cell.angle_gamma   90.00
#
_symmetry.space_group_name_H-M   'P 1'
#
loop_
_entity.id
_entity.type
_entity.pdbx_description
1 polymer ?
#
loop_
_entity_poly.entity_id
_entity_poly.type
_entity_poly.pdbx_seq_one_letter_code
_entity_poly.pdbx_strand_id
1 'polypeptide(L)'
;MSARTREKTGPDPATAPEGWEPESQEVLSNKLGGDSYTSFQDNAKGSSKLPRSSGDDHRFARQTELTDEDSGIISSRASIQAITKVDVGINSQLIGARGQTLPLYFEVTNYRQTPITYFFRVTDELAFLRTLNPGQATLAPGQTVVVSVTLQVTPTAEIGSRDKVTFSTTGVDTVSQSAWVTVSDAAGLADSTRPSLWYTYSSRCEGRSTSATCTGAFWTLEVMARDYETGLLRITSNPAGLIYKTPFTAGTRDEVRASYTASCCQPRVTVSAYDVSRNTRSLNLDVTDIWLNDAGIAAVVLGVLLFIALVILLILLVRYCIRKRKQSKELPIYRGGEPIGSRRTK
;
A
#
# COMPACT_ATOMS: atom_id res chain seq x y z
N MET A 1 -11.44 -78.78 17.52
CA MET A 1 -11.44 -78.03 16.25
C MET A 1 -10.11 -77.30 16.11
N SER A 2 -9.60 -77.29 14.89
CA SER A 2 -8.21 -77.15 14.42
C SER A 2 -7.19 -76.25 15.11
N ALA A 3 -5.96 -76.77 15.07
CA ALA A 3 -4.67 -76.22 15.44
C ALA A 3 -3.97 -75.45 14.30
N ARG A 4 -3.02 -74.56 14.67
CA ARG A 4 -1.61 -74.39 14.19
C ARG A 4 -1.17 -72.91 14.38
N THR A 5 -0.22 -72.55 15.26
CA THR A 5 1.27 -72.50 15.11
C THR A 5 1.74 -71.89 13.77
N ARG A 6 2.77 -71.03 13.63
CA ARG A 6 3.96 -70.60 14.40
C ARG A 6 4.56 -69.40 13.58
N GLU A 7 5.12 -68.33 14.18
CA GLU A 7 6.57 -68.09 14.42
C GLU A 7 7.30 -67.21 13.35
N LYS A 8 8.06 -66.22 13.86
CA LYS A 8 9.40 -65.71 13.45
C LYS A 8 9.62 -64.43 12.61
N THR A 9 10.52 -63.61 13.19
CA THR A 9 11.68 -62.84 12.64
C THR A 9 11.48 -61.52 11.85
N GLY A 10 12.15 -60.44 12.31
CA GLY A 10 12.59 -59.28 11.50
C GLY A 10 13.76 -59.66 10.55
N PRO A 11 14.64 -58.76 10.05
CA PRO A 11 14.77 -57.29 10.22
C PRO A 11 14.89 -56.49 8.88
N ASP A 12 15.14 -55.17 9.00
CA ASP A 12 15.75 -54.17 8.07
C ASP A 12 15.25 -53.98 6.62
N PRO A 13 15.30 -52.71 6.13
CA PRO A 13 15.70 -52.45 4.76
C PRO A 13 17.02 -51.66 4.71
N ALA A 14 18.04 -52.30 4.16
CA ALA A 14 19.20 -51.65 3.59
C ALA A 14 18.96 -51.28 2.13
N THR A 15 19.73 -50.28 1.68
CA THR A 15 20.21 -50.05 0.31
C THR A 15 19.36 -49.15 -0.61
N ALA A 16 19.87 -47.94 -0.79
CA ALA A 16 19.65 -47.09 -1.96
C ALA A 16 20.49 -47.57 -3.15
N PRO A 17 20.06 -47.29 -4.39
CA PRO A 17 20.96 -47.09 -5.51
C PRO A 17 20.81 -45.69 -6.12
N GLU A 18 21.87 -44.90 -5.97
CA GLU A 18 22.67 -44.26 -7.02
C GLU A 18 22.11 -44.11 -8.46
N GLY A 19 22.30 -42.91 -9.03
CA GLY A 19 22.68 -42.76 -10.44
C GLY A 19 21.71 -42.01 -11.35
N TRP A 20 21.84 -40.67 -11.44
CA TRP A 20 21.39 -39.88 -12.59
C TRP A 20 22.41 -38.77 -12.90
N GLU A 21 23.24 -38.99 -13.92
CA GLU A 21 23.71 -37.92 -14.83
C GLU A 21 22.83 -37.99 -16.09
N PRO A 22 22.67 -36.87 -16.82
CA PRO A 22 23.41 -36.79 -18.08
C PRO A 22 23.93 -35.38 -18.43
N GLU A 23 25.14 -35.37 -18.97
CA GLU A 23 25.69 -34.32 -19.83
C GLU A 23 25.56 -34.79 -21.30
N SER A 24 25.06 -33.93 -22.20
CA SER A 24 25.69 -33.63 -23.51
C SER A 24 24.74 -32.92 -24.49
N GLN A 25 25.11 -31.68 -24.80
CA GLN A 25 25.42 -31.11 -26.13
C GLN A 25 24.39 -30.99 -27.26
N GLU A 26 24.36 -29.75 -27.77
CA GLU A 26 23.94 -29.23 -29.08
C GLU A 26 24.60 -29.94 -30.27
N VAL A 27 23.91 -30.01 -31.44
CA VAL A 27 24.49 -29.79 -32.79
C VAL A 27 23.40 -29.36 -33.82
N LEU A 28 23.66 -28.18 -34.43
CA LEU A 28 23.42 -27.65 -35.81
C LEU A 28 22.20 -28.01 -36.71
N SER A 29 21.50 -26.93 -37.11
CA SER A 29 21.42 -26.32 -38.47
C SER A 29 21.04 -27.14 -39.72
N ASN A 30 20.01 -26.69 -40.46
CA ASN A 30 20.17 -26.18 -41.84
C ASN A 30 18.93 -25.48 -42.46
N LYS A 31 19.25 -24.56 -43.37
CA LYS A 31 18.48 -23.57 -44.16
C LYS A 31 17.48 -24.16 -45.17
N LEU A 32 16.51 -23.34 -45.65
CA LEU A 32 16.42 -22.83 -47.04
C LEU A 32 15.09 -22.12 -47.40
N GLY A 33 15.20 -20.89 -47.95
CA GLY A 33 14.35 -20.26 -49.00
C GLY A 33 12.94 -19.76 -48.61
N GLY A 34 12.42 -18.63 -49.08
CA GLY A 34 12.84 -17.67 -50.11
C GLY A 34 11.75 -16.59 -50.28
N ASP A 35 12.14 -15.44 -50.82
CA ASP A 35 11.37 -14.19 -50.95
C ASP A 35 10.18 -14.24 -51.91
N SER A 36 9.19 -13.34 -51.74
CA SER A 36 8.77 -12.41 -52.80
C SER A 36 7.69 -11.42 -52.33
N TYR A 37 7.98 -10.14 -52.59
CA TYR A 37 7.09 -9.00 -52.65
C TYR A 37 5.92 -9.17 -53.65
N THR A 38 4.81 -8.47 -53.43
CA THR A 38 4.07 -7.78 -54.50
C THR A 38 3.21 -6.65 -53.93
N SER A 39 3.60 -5.42 -54.28
CA SER A 39 2.80 -4.21 -54.26
C SER A 39 1.77 -4.21 -55.39
N PHE A 40 0.58 -3.67 -55.17
CA PHE A 40 -0.26 -3.14 -56.26
C PHE A 40 -0.80 -1.75 -55.94
N GLN A 41 -0.67 -0.91 -56.97
CA GLN A 41 -0.83 0.53 -57.01
C GLN A 41 -2.29 1.01 -57.05
N ASP A 42 -2.42 2.25 -56.58
CA ASP A 42 -3.35 3.32 -56.92
C ASP A 42 -4.18 3.18 -58.21
N ASN A 43 -5.42 3.64 -58.11
CA ASN A 43 -6.08 4.31 -59.22
C ASN A 43 -6.97 5.48 -58.74
N ALA A 44 -7.01 6.48 -59.60
CA ALA A 44 -7.14 7.89 -59.28
C ALA A 44 -8.55 8.48 -59.46
N LYS A 45 -8.67 9.73 -58.94
CA LYS A 45 -9.45 10.87 -59.46
C LYS A 45 -10.98 10.92 -59.28
N GLY A 46 -11.40 11.86 -58.45
CA GLY A 46 -12.68 12.58 -58.55
C GLY A 46 -12.59 13.94 -57.84
N SER A 47 -12.47 15.01 -58.63
CA SER A 47 -12.51 16.41 -58.17
C SER A 47 -13.96 16.90 -58.15
N SER A 48 -14.41 17.57 -57.09
CA SER A 48 -15.04 18.91 -57.21
C SER A 48 -15.65 19.43 -55.89
N LYS A 49 -15.40 20.72 -55.66
CA LYS A 49 -16.25 21.75 -55.03
C LYS A 49 -16.55 21.68 -53.52
N LEU A 50 -15.88 22.60 -52.81
CA LEU A 50 -16.33 23.23 -51.57
C LEU A 50 -17.78 23.77 -51.67
N PRO A 51 -18.50 23.76 -50.56
CA PRO A 51 -19.00 25.03 -50.03
C PRO A 51 -18.63 25.24 -48.55
N ARG A 52 -18.63 26.52 -48.19
CA ARG A 52 -18.21 27.11 -46.92
C ARG A 52 -19.48 27.44 -46.12
N SER A 53 -19.65 26.87 -44.93
CA SER A 53 -20.49 27.39 -43.83
C SER A 53 -19.97 26.77 -42.52
N SER A 54 -19.27 27.49 -41.65
CA SER A 54 -19.80 28.37 -40.60
C SER A 54 -20.85 27.68 -39.74
N GLY A 55 -20.44 27.28 -38.53
CA GLY A 55 -21.31 26.70 -37.51
C GLY A 55 -20.48 25.94 -36.48
N ASP A 56 -20.35 26.53 -35.29
CA ASP A 56 -19.55 26.10 -34.15
C ASP A 56 -19.86 24.67 -33.67
N ASP A 57 -18.81 23.88 -33.43
CA ASP A 57 -18.87 22.71 -32.55
C ASP A 57 -17.47 22.35 -32.03
N HIS A 58 -16.97 23.14 -31.07
CA HIS A 58 -15.80 22.77 -30.29
C HIS A 58 -16.19 21.79 -29.19
N ARG A 59 -16.24 20.50 -29.56
CA ARG A 59 -16.23 19.37 -28.62
C ARG A 59 -14.79 19.20 -28.09
N PHE A 60 -14.43 19.95 -27.05
CA PHE A 60 -13.20 19.68 -26.31
C PHE A 60 -13.42 18.53 -25.33
N ALA A 61 -12.86 17.37 -25.68
CA ALA A 61 -12.59 16.28 -24.76
C ALA A 61 -11.64 16.80 -23.66
N ARG A 62 -12.12 16.87 -22.41
CA ARG A 62 -11.26 17.17 -21.26
C ARG A 62 -10.64 15.86 -20.76
N GLN A 63 -9.55 15.44 -21.39
CA GLN A 63 -8.53 14.65 -20.68
C GLN A 63 -7.98 15.55 -19.57
N THR A 64 -8.08 15.12 -18.32
CA THR A 64 -7.42 15.79 -17.21
C THR A 64 -6.20 14.97 -16.88
N GLU A 65 -5.06 15.33 -17.49
CA GLU A 65 -3.74 14.95 -17.01
C GLU A 65 -3.54 15.58 -15.62
N LEU A 66 -3.15 14.75 -14.64
CA LEU A 66 -2.67 15.21 -13.35
C LEU A 66 -1.21 15.61 -13.53
N THR A 67 -0.95 16.92 -13.59
CA THR A 67 0.37 17.47 -13.30
C THR A 67 0.36 17.99 -11.87
N ASP A 68 1.18 17.36 -11.02
CA ASP A 68 1.62 17.93 -9.75
C ASP A 68 2.33 19.26 -10.04
N GLU A 69 1.85 20.34 -9.43
CA GLU A 69 2.61 21.17 -8.48
C GLU A 69 1.87 22.49 -8.23
N ASP A 70 1.64 22.73 -6.94
CA ASP A 70 1.56 24.03 -6.27
C ASP A 70 0.22 24.78 -6.09
N SER A 71 0.08 25.29 -4.86
CA SER A 71 -0.81 26.36 -4.37
C SER A 71 -2.32 26.08 -4.15
N GLY A 72 -2.63 25.56 -2.95
CA GLY A 72 -3.29 26.41 -1.94
C GLY A 72 -4.65 27.05 -2.23
N ILE A 73 -5.62 26.36 -2.82
CA ILE A 73 -7.07 26.62 -2.61
C ILE A 73 -7.81 25.29 -2.56
N ILE A 74 -7.73 24.59 -1.42
CA ILE A 74 -8.60 23.44 -1.13
C ILE A 74 -9.85 23.98 -0.42
N SER A 75 -10.63 24.77 -1.13
CA SER A 75 -11.99 25.13 -0.73
C SER A 75 -12.95 24.28 -1.57
N SER A 76 -13.76 23.45 -0.91
CA SER A 76 -14.90 22.67 -1.47
C SER A 76 -14.66 21.28 -2.07
N ARG A 77 -13.46 20.68 -1.99
CA ARG A 77 -13.21 19.29 -2.50
C ARG A 77 -12.82 18.26 -1.43
N ALA A 78 -13.36 18.39 -0.24
CA ALA A 78 -13.20 17.38 0.80
C ALA A 78 -14.22 16.23 0.66
N SER A 79 -14.08 15.45 -0.41
CA SER A 79 -14.56 14.05 -0.52
C SER A 79 -14.33 13.55 -1.94
N ILE A 80 -13.10 13.31 -2.37
CA ILE A 80 -12.88 12.43 -3.52
C ILE A 80 -12.97 11.00 -3.01
N GLN A 81 -14.10 10.61 -2.39
CA GLN A 81 -14.38 9.19 -2.23
C GLN A 81 -14.71 8.66 -3.63
N ALA A 82 -14.14 7.52 -3.99
CA ALA A 82 -14.53 6.81 -5.20
C ALA A 82 -16.05 6.67 -5.18
N ILE A 83 -16.72 7.25 -6.17
CA ILE A 83 -18.17 7.48 -6.18
C ILE A 83 -18.93 6.13 -6.15
N THR A 84 -18.32 5.11 -6.74
CA THR A 84 -18.67 3.70 -6.60
C THR A 84 -17.42 2.97 -6.10
N LYS A 85 -17.56 2.07 -5.13
CA LYS A 85 -16.46 1.22 -4.64
C LYS A 85 -16.79 -0.24 -4.86
N VAL A 86 -15.81 -1.00 -5.32
CA VAL A 86 -15.87 -2.47 -5.42
C VAL A 86 -14.73 -3.04 -4.58
N ASP A 87 -15.04 -3.88 -3.60
CA ASP A 87 -14.06 -4.63 -2.83
C ASP A 87 -14.31 -6.13 -2.99
N VAL A 88 -13.27 -6.94 -2.79
CA VAL A 88 -13.45 -8.39 -2.59
C VAL A 88 -13.94 -8.62 -1.16
N GLY A 89 -14.95 -9.46 -0.98
CA GLY A 89 -15.52 -9.79 0.33
C GLY A 89 -14.61 -10.73 1.14
N ILE A 90 -14.57 -10.56 2.47
CA ILE A 90 -13.75 -11.37 3.39
C ILE A 90 -14.07 -12.88 3.39
N ASN A 91 -15.28 -13.23 2.97
CA ASN A 91 -15.72 -14.63 2.93
C ASN A 91 -15.36 -15.33 1.60
N SER A 92 -14.66 -14.63 0.70
CA SER A 92 -14.25 -15.18 -0.59
C SER A 92 -13.19 -16.26 -0.42
N GLN A 93 -13.25 -17.29 -1.24
CA GLN A 93 -12.24 -18.33 -1.35
C GLN A 93 -11.45 -18.13 -2.64
N LEU A 94 -10.16 -17.81 -2.49
CA LEU A 94 -9.25 -17.59 -3.62
C LEU A 94 -8.27 -18.76 -3.82
N ILE A 95 -8.39 -19.84 -3.05
CA ILE A 95 -7.55 -21.03 -3.15
C ILE A 95 -8.46 -22.24 -3.14
N GLY A 96 -8.25 -23.17 -4.06
CA GLY A 96 -9.10 -24.36 -4.17
C GLY A 96 -8.47 -25.52 -4.91
N ALA A 97 -8.92 -26.72 -4.57
CA ALA A 97 -8.51 -27.96 -5.22
C ALA A 97 -9.22 -28.18 -6.57
N ARG A 98 -8.66 -29.06 -7.39
CA ARG A 98 -9.26 -29.52 -8.64
C ARG A 98 -10.69 -30.04 -8.42
N GLY A 99 -11.62 -29.61 -9.27
CA GLY A 99 -13.03 -29.99 -9.17
C GLY A 99 -13.83 -29.27 -8.07
N GLN A 100 -13.17 -28.49 -7.20
CA GLN A 100 -13.83 -27.76 -6.12
C GLN A 100 -14.62 -26.55 -6.66
N THR A 101 -15.76 -26.29 -6.02
CA THR A 101 -16.53 -25.07 -6.21
C THR A 101 -16.08 -24.01 -5.21
N LEU A 102 -15.70 -22.82 -5.69
CA LEU A 102 -15.21 -21.71 -4.88
C LEU A 102 -16.18 -20.53 -4.92
N PRO A 103 -16.67 -20.06 -3.76
CA PRO A 103 -17.41 -18.81 -3.68
C PRO A 103 -16.46 -17.61 -3.65
N LEU A 104 -16.68 -16.66 -4.55
CA LEU A 104 -15.99 -15.37 -4.61
C LEU A 104 -17.03 -14.26 -4.48
N TYR A 105 -16.84 -13.36 -3.52
CA TYR A 105 -17.80 -12.29 -3.24
C TYR A 105 -17.22 -10.93 -3.61
N PHE A 106 -18.01 -10.10 -4.28
CA PHE A 106 -17.68 -8.70 -4.51
C PHE A 106 -18.70 -7.81 -3.80
N GLU A 107 -18.20 -6.87 -3.00
CA GLU A 107 -18.99 -5.88 -2.27
C GLU A 107 -19.00 -4.59 -3.09
N VAL A 108 -20.17 -4.23 -3.62
CA VAL A 108 -20.36 -3.01 -4.41
C VAL A 108 -21.10 -1.98 -3.58
N THR A 109 -20.51 -0.82 -3.35
CA THR A 109 -21.08 0.26 -2.55
C THR A 109 -21.30 1.51 -3.38
N ASN A 110 -22.50 2.08 -3.28
CA ASN A 110 -22.85 3.35 -3.91
C ASN A 110 -22.62 4.52 -2.94
N TYR A 111 -21.60 5.35 -3.16
CA TYR A 111 -21.34 6.56 -2.35
C TYR A 111 -22.00 7.82 -2.95
N ARG A 112 -22.80 7.69 -4.01
CA ARG A 112 -23.57 8.81 -4.58
C ARG A 112 -24.71 9.20 -3.66
N GLN A 113 -25.18 10.43 -3.85
CA GLN A 113 -26.38 10.96 -3.18
C GLN A 113 -27.67 10.54 -3.89
N THR A 114 -27.60 9.72 -4.95
CA THR A 114 -28.75 9.24 -5.72
C THR A 114 -28.71 7.73 -5.91
N PRO A 115 -29.87 7.05 -6.04
CA PRO A 115 -29.91 5.64 -6.39
C PRO A 115 -29.36 5.37 -7.80
N ILE A 116 -28.60 4.28 -7.97
CA ILE A 116 -28.02 3.89 -9.26
C ILE A 116 -28.23 2.40 -9.51
N THR A 117 -28.56 2.05 -10.76
CA THR A 117 -28.60 0.67 -11.25
C THR A 117 -27.25 0.28 -11.83
N TYR A 118 -26.63 -0.75 -11.25
CA TYR A 118 -25.38 -1.35 -11.72
C TYR A 118 -25.67 -2.66 -12.45
N PHE A 119 -24.94 -2.90 -13.54
CA PHE A 119 -24.91 -4.18 -14.24
C PHE A 119 -23.55 -4.83 -14.02
N PHE A 120 -23.54 -6.04 -13.48
CA PHE A 120 -22.33 -6.73 -13.07
C PHE A 120 -21.82 -7.64 -14.19
N ARG A 121 -20.51 -7.67 -14.37
CA ARG A 121 -19.81 -8.49 -15.36
C ARG A 121 -18.59 -9.13 -14.71
N VAL A 122 -18.26 -10.33 -15.14
CA VAL A 122 -17.07 -11.06 -14.71
C VAL A 122 -16.35 -11.58 -15.94
N THR A 123 -15.04 -11.37 -15.98
CA THR A 123 -14.13 -12.01 -16.93
C THR A 123 -13.17 -12.90 -16.15
N ASP A 124 -12.82 -14.04 -16.73
CA ASP A 124 -12.06 -15.11 -16.12
C ASP A 124 -11.12 -15.69 -17.20
N GLU A 125 -9.84 -15.87 -16.87
CA GLU A 125 -8.80 -16.24 -17.83
C GLU A 125 -8.72 -17.76 -18.05
N LEU A 126 -9.04 -18.56 -17.04
CA LEU A 126 -9.03 -20.03 -17.10
C LEU A 126 -10.43 -20.66 -17.26
N ALA A 127 -11.46 -19.84 -17.43
CA ALA A 127 -12.86 -20.21 -17.59
C ALA A 127 -13.42 -21.07 -16.43
N PHE A 128 -13.06 -20.74 -15.19
CA PHE A 128 -13.62 -21.35 -13.98
C PHE A 128 -15.03 -20.84 -13.66
N LEU A 129 -15.45 -19.70 -14.21
CA LEU A 129 -16.73 -19.05 -13.96
C LEU A 129 -17.91 -19.99 -14.25
N ARG A 130 -18.81 -20.11 -13.26
CA ARG A 130 -20.08 -20.84 -13.39
C ARG A 130 -21.27 -19.92 -13.34
N THR A 131 -21.38 -19.11 -12.30
CA THR A 131 -22.54 -18.25 -12.08
C THR A 131 -22.18 -16.93 -11.46
N LEU A 132 -22.98 -15.91 -11.77
CA LEU A 132 -22.94 -14.57 -11.19
C LEU A 132 -24.34 -14.24 -10.67
N ASN A 133 -24.48 -13.91 -9.39
CA ASN A 133 -25.76 -13.59 -8.80
C ASN A 133 -25.65 -12.49 -7.71
N PRO A 134 -26.43 -11.39 -7.78
CA PRO A 134 -27.29 -11.00 -8.90
C PRO A 134 -26.46 -10.54 -10.10
N GLY A 135 -27.07 -10.51 -11.30
CA GLY A 135 -26.44 -9.94 -12.50
C GLY A 135 -26.55 -8.41 -12.59
N GLN A 136 -27.45 -7.81 -11.80
CA GLN A 136 -27.66 -6.37 -11.69
C GLN A 136 -28.31 -6.02 -10.35
N ALA A 137 -28.13 -4.80 -9.87
CA ALA A 137 -28.81 -4.29 -8.67
C ALA A 137 -28.97 -2.77 -8.71
N THR A 138 -30.07 -2.27 -8.16
CA THR A 138 -30.25 -0.83 -7.89
C THR A 138 -29.89 -0.54 -6.43
N LEU A 139 -28.92 0.34 -6.21
CA LEU A 139 -28.40 0.66 -4.88
C LEU A 139 -28.75 2.10 -4.51
N ALA A 140 -29.38 2.28 -3.35
CA ALA A 140 -29.58 3.58 -2.72
C ALA A 140 -28.25 4.20 -2.25
N PRO A 141 -28.23 5.50 -1.94
CA PRO A 141 -27.08 6.16 -1.32
C PRO A 141 -26.58 5.42 -0.07
N GLY A 142 -25.29 5.13 -0.03
CA GLY A 142 -24.62 4.40 1.06
C GLY A 142 -24.93 2.90 1.10
N GLN A 143 -25.74 2.36 0.19
CA GLN A 143 -26.09 0.94 0.17
C GLN A 143 -24.95 0.11 -0.43
N THR A 144 -24.68 -1.03 0.20
CA THR A 144 -23.77 -2.07 -0.31
C THR A 144 -24.58 -3.31 -0.71
N VAL A 145 -24.26 -3.89 -1.86
CA VAL A 145 -24.72 -5.23 -2.26
C VAL A 145 -23.55 -6.19 -2.35
N VAL A 146 -23.79 -7.44 -1.95
CA VAL A 146 -22.82 -8.53 -2.13
C VAL A 146 -23.21 -9.29 -3.38
N VAL A 147 -22.31 -9.37 -4.34
CA VAL A 147 -22.47 -10.14 -5.56
C VAL A 147 -21.67 -11.44 -5.42
N SER A 148 -22.37 -12.57 -5.53
CA SER A 148 -21.80 -13.91 -5.46
C SER A 148 -21.37 -14.38 -6.84
N VAL A 149 -20.08 -14.67 -6.99
CA VAL A 149 -19.47 -15.30 -8.14
C VAL A 149 -19.11 -16.73 -7.74
N THR A 150 -19.63 -17.70 -8.45
CA THR A 150 -19.31 -19.10 -8.20
C THR A 150 -18.37 -19.58 -9.29
N LEU A 151 -17.21 -20.07 -8.86
CA LEU A 151 -16.19 -20.64 -9.73
C LEU A 151 -16.15 -22.15 -9.51
N GLN A 152 -15.79 -22.91 -10.55
CA GLN A 152 -15.50 -24.33 -10.45
C GLN A 152 -14.15 -24.59 -11.10
N VAL A 153 -13.16 -24.93 -10.26
CA VAL A 153 -11.83 -25.30 -10.73
C VAL A 153 -11.96 -26.58 -11.56
N THR A 154 -11.43 -26.59 -12.78
CA THR A 154 -11.54 -27.78 -13.64
C THR A 154 -10.76 -28.95 -13.03
N PRO A 155 -11.24 -30.21 -13.15
CA PRO A 155 -10.52 -31.37 -12.65
C PRO A 155 -9.12 -31.55 -13.29
N THR A 156 -8.91 -30.97 -14.46
CA THR A 156 -7.67 -30.99 -15.23
C THR A 156 -6.78 -29.78 -15.00
N ALA A 157 -7.15 -28.84 -14.12
CA ALA A 157 -6.37 -27.63 -13.86
C ALA A 157 -4.97 -27.98 -13.31
N GLU A 158 -3.96 -27.25 -13.78
CA GLU A 158 -2.59 -27.44 -13.29
C GLU A 158 -2.47 -26.92 -11.84
N ILE A 159 -1.82 -27.69 -10.97
CA ILE A 159 -1.59 -27.25 -9.57
C ILE A 159 -0.58 -26.10 -9.60
N GLY A 160 -0.85 -25.04 -8.86
CA GLY A 160 -0.04 -23.81 -8.86
C GLY A 160 -0.46 -22.79 -9.92
N SER A 161 -1.34 -23.17 -10.86
CA SER A 161 -1.91 -22.19 -11.81
C SER A 161 -2.75 -21.14 -11.09
N ARG A 162 -2.75 -19.92 -11.63
CA ARG A 162 -3.50 -18.78 -11.09
C ARG A 162 -4.43 -18.23 -12.16
N ASP A 163 -5.71 -18.21 -11.87
CA ASP A 163 -6.74 -17.58 -12.70
C ASP A 163 -6.99 -16.15 -12.23
N LYS A 164 -7.04 -15.20 -13.17
CA LYS A 164 -7.36 -13.80 -12.89
C LYS A 164 -8.84 -13.53 -13.12
N VAL A 165 -9.62 -13.56 -12.04
CA VAL A 165 -11.03 -13.20 -12.10
C VAL A 165 -11.16 -11.69 -11.95
N THR A 166 -11.72 -11.03 -12.94
CA THR A 166 -11.98 -9.57 -12.92
C THR A 166 -13.47 -9.31 -12.91
N PHE A 167 -13.94 -8.72 -11.81
CA PHE A 167 -15.30 -8.22 -11.69
C PHE A 167 -15.35 -6.76 -12.14
N SER A 168 -16.42 -6.37 -12.81
CA SER A 168 -16.67 -4.98 -13.17
C SER A 168 -18.15 -4.60 -13.04
N THR A 169 -18.38 -3.35 -12.69
CA THR A 169 -19.68 -2.70 -12.84
C THR A 169 -19.74 -2.03 -14.21
N THR A 170 -20.94 -1.96 -14.79
CA THR A 170 -21.23 -1.19 -16.01
C THR A 170 -22.52 -0.38 -15.80
N GLY A 171 -22.69 0.70 -16.56
CA GLY A 171 -23.81 1.64 -16.41
C GLY A 171 -23.31 3.08 -16.40
N VAL A 172 -23.47 3.77 -15.28
CA VAL A 172 -23.00 5.16 -15.11
C VAL A 172 -21.48 5.22 -14.88
N ASP A 173 -20.93 4.27 -14.11
CA ASP A 173 -19.51 4.14 -13.85
C ASP A 173 -19.03 2.72 -14.19
N THR A 174 -17.81 2.63 -14.71
CA THR A 174 -17.09 1.37 -14.88
C THR A 174 -15.99 1.29 -13.82
N VAL A 175 -16.22 0.50 -12.78
CA VAL A 175 -15.24 0.20 -11.74
C VAL A 175 -14.97 -1.30 -11.77
N SER A 176 -13.69 -1.67 -11.76
CA SER A 176 -13.27 -3.07 -11.77
C SER A 176 -12.40 -3.41 -10.58
N GLN A 177 -12.51 -4.66 -10.12
CA GLN A 177 -11.66 -5.24 -9.09
C GLN A 177 -11.32 -6.67 -9.51
N SER A 178 -10.04 -7.00 -9.47
CA SER A 178 -9.56 -8.35 -9.82
C SER A 178 -9.17 -9.14 -8.58
N ALA A 179 -9.22 -10.46 -8.68
CA ALA A 179 -8.73 -11.42 -7.69
C ALA A 179 -8.00 -12.58 -8.37
N TRP A 180 -6.91 -13.03 -7.76
CA TRP A 180 -6.18 -14.23 -8.17
C TRP A 180 -6.77 -15.45 -7.49
N VAL A 181 -7.25 -16.40 -8.29
CA VAL A 181 -7.74 -17.70 -7.81
C VAL A 181 -6.66 -18.74 -8.09
N THR A 182 -6.10 -19.34 -7.05
CA THR A 182 -4.97 -20.26 -7.15
C THR A 182 -5.43 -21.70 -7.00
N VAL A 183 -5.00 -22.56 -7.92
CA VAL A 183 -5.26 -24.00 -7.88
C VAL A 183 -4.24 -24.68 -6.97
N SER A 184 -4.73 -25.44 -5.99
CA SER A 184 -3.92 -26.18 -5.01
C SER A 184 -4.22 -27.68 -5.05
N ASP A 185 -3.38 -28.48 -4.38
CA ASP A 185 -3.60 -29.92 -4.17
C ASP A 185 -4.63 -30.18 -3.06
N ALA A 186 -4.62 -29.37 -2.01
CA ALA A 186 -5.54 -29.39 -0.89
C ALA A 186 -6.51 -28.20 -0.92
N ALA A 187 -7.63 -28.31 -0.19
CA ALA A 187 -8.55 -27.20 -0.03
C ALA A 187 -7.97 -26.14 0.92
N GLY A 188 -7.39 -25.07 0.35
CA GLY A 188 -6.84 -23.93 1.09
C GLY A 188 -5.38 -24.09 1.53
N LEU A 189 -4.72 -22.96 1.79
CA LEU A 189 -3.42 -22.89 2.43
C LEU A 189 -3.61 -22.66 3.94
N ALA A 190 -2.92 -23.43 4.77
CA ALA A 190 -2.90 -23.22 6.22
C ALA A 190 -1.87 -22.13 6.57
N ASP A 191 -2.25 -20.88 6.35
CA ASP A 191 -1.46 -19.71 6.73
C ASP A 191 -2.09 -19.06 7.97
N SER A 192 -1.27 -18.87 8.99
CA SER A 192 -1.63 -18.23 10.28
C SER A 192 -0.90 -16.91 10.52
N THR A 193 -0.06 -16.51 9.56
CA THR A 193 0.73 -15.28 9.61
C THR A 193 -0.16 -14.10 9.26
N ARG A 194 -0.10 -13.05 10.09
CA ARG A 194 -0.88 -11.84 9.86
C ARG A 194 -0.22 -10.96 8.79
N PRO A 195 -1.00 -10.25 7.97
CA PRO A 195 -0.44 -9.31 7.00
C PRO A 195 0.37 -8.21 7.70
N SER A 196 1.45 -7.80 7.06
CA SER A 196 2.19 -6.61 7.46
C SER A 196 1.38 -5.36 7.10
N LEU A 197 1.25 -4.44 8.05
CA LEU A 197 0.48 -3.21 7.91
C LEU A 197 1.24 -2.07 8.57
N TRP A 198 1.55 -1.03 7.82
CA TRP A 198 2.24 0.16 8.28
C TRP A 198 1.68 1.41 7.61
N TYR A 199 2.07 2.58 8.11
CA TYR A 199 1.47 3.84 7.72
C TYR A 199 2.45 5.00 7.87
N THR A 200 2.13 6.08 7.16
CA THR A 200 2.80 7.36 7.27
C THR A 200 1.75 8.46 7.27
N TYR A 201 1.81 9.38 8.23
CA TYR A 201 0.99 10.59 8.17
C TYR A 201 1.56 11.52 7.10
N SER A 202 0.76 11.80 6.07
CA SER A 202 1.10 12.81 5.06
C SER A 202 0.78 14.22 5.56
N SER A 203 -0.28 14.36 6.38
CA SER A 203 -0.59 15.60 7.08
C SER A 203 -1.28 15.30 8.42
N ARG A 204 -1.16 16.23 9.38
CA ARG A 204 -1.71 16.12 10.74
C ARG A 204 -2.56 17.33 11.12
N CYS A 205 -3.36 17.17 12.18
CA CYS A 205 -4.21 18.23 12.74
C CYS A 205 -3.51 19.09 13.79
N GLU A 206 -2.25 19.42 13.58
CA GLU A 206 -1.45 20.20 14.52
C GLU A 206 -2.11 21.54 14.85
N GLY A 207 -2.31 21.82 16.14
CA GLY A 207 -2.99 23.04 16.61
C GLY A 207 -4.48 23.13 16.27
N ARG A 208 -5.09 22.07 15.71
CA ARG A 208 -6.48 22.04 15.22
C ARG A 208 -7.35 21.01 15.95
N SER A 209 -7.18 20.91 17.27
CA SER A 209 -7.87 19.93 18.12
C SER A 209 -9.19 20.43 18.73
N THR A 210 -9.50 21.72 18.62
CA THR A 210 -10.76 22.28 19.14
C THR A 210 -11.85 22.34 18.06
N SER A 211 -13.12 22.34 18.49
CA SER A 211 -14.27 22.42 17.58
C SER A 211 -14.25 23.66 16.67
N ALA A 212 -13.76 24.80 17.18
CA ALA A 212 -13.61 26.03 16.39
C ALA A 212 -12.51 25.92 15.33
N THR A 213 -11.43 25.19 15.61
CA THR A 213 -10.23 25.12 14.77
C THR A 213 -10.20 23.93 13.81
N CYS A 214 -11.02 22.90 14.04
CA CYS A 214 -11.02 21.69 13.23
C CYS A 214 -11.88 21.83 11.96
N THR A 215 -12.82 22.77 11.96
CA THR A 215 -13.76 22.98 10.85
C THR A 215 -13.00 23.41 9.59
N GLY A 216 -13.22 22.69 8.48
CA GLY A 216 -12.53 22.95 7.21
C GLY A 216 -11.08 22.47 7.16
N ALA A 217 -10.55 21.88 8.24
CA ALA A 217 -9.23 21.27 8.26
C ALA A 217 -9.31 19.76 8.05
N PHE A 218 -8.31 19.22 7.36
CA PHE A 218 -8.22 17.81 7.00
C PHE A 218 -6.85 17.26 7.33
N TRP A 219 -6.80 15.96 7.56
CA TRP A 219 -5.57 15.20 7.70
C TRP A 219 -5.56 14.03 6.73
N THR A 220 -4.36 13.58 6.40
CA THR A 220 -4.12 12.56 5.38
C THR A 220 -3.13 11.52 5.87
N LEU A 221 -3.42 10.28 5.53
CA LEU A 221 -2.69 9.09 5.93
C LEU A 221 -2.41 8.25 4.70
N GLU A 222 -1.17 7.81 4.56
CA GLU A 222 -0.81 6.75 3.64
C GLU A 222 -0.70 5.44 4.41
N VAL A 223 -1.34 4.40 3.89
CA VAL A 223 -1.34 3.06 4.43
C VAL A 223 -0.71 2.13 3.41
N MET A 224 0.16 1.27 3.89
CA MET A 224 0.80 0.22 3.11
C MET A 224 0.55 -1.12 3.79
N ALA A 225 0.13 -2.11 3.00
CA ALA A 225 -0.07 -3.46 3.48
C ALA A 225 0.54 -4.49 2.53
N ARG A 226 1.03 -5.59 3.09
CA ARG A 226 1.62 -6.69 2.32
C ARG A 226 1.45 -8.00 3.07
N ASP A 227 1.18 -9.05 2.31
CA ASP A 227 1.26 -10.43 2.79
C ASP A 227 2.06 -11.28 1.81
N TYR A 228 3.09 -11.98 2.27
CA TYR A 228 3.98 -12.75 1.41
C TYR A 228 3.57 -14.22 1.28
N GLU A 229 2.79 -14.75 2.23
CA GLU A 229 2.43 -16.16 2.25
C GLU A 229 1.28 -16.44 1.27
N THR A 230 0.07 -15.98 1.60
CA THR A 230 -1.14 -16.23 0.80
C THR A 230 -1.59 -15.03 -0.01
N GLY A 231 -1.05 -13.86 0.28
CA GLY A 231 -1.31 -12.62 -0.44
C GLY A 231 -2.39 -11.77 0.23
N LEU A 232 -2.40 -10.48 -0.10
CA LEU A 232 -3.32 -9.51 0.48
C LEU A 232 -4.69 -9.60 -0.20
N LEU A 233 -5.76 -9.77 0.58
CA LEU A 233 -7.13 -9.79 0.11
C LEU A 233 -7.69 -8.37 -0.05
N ARG A 234 -7.63 -7.55 1.01
CA ARG A 234 -8.14 -6.16 1.00
C ARG A 234 -7.63 -5.33 2.18
N ILE A 235 -7.75 -4.01 2.03
CA ILE A 235 -7.56 -3.03 3.10
C ILE A 235 -8.88 -2.29 3.33
N THR A 236 -9.25 -2.09 4.58
CA THR A 236 -10.48 -1.39 4.99
C THR A 236 -10.18 -0.35 6.04
N SER A 237 -11.05 0.66 6.15
CA SER A 237 -10.99 1.68 7.19
C SER A 237 -12.34 1.84 7.86
N ASN A 238 -12.30 2.19 9.14
CA ASN A 238 -13.45 2.66 9.91
C ASN A 238 -13.09 4.01 10.57
N PRO A 239 -13.70 5.14 10.17
CA PRO A 239 -14.75 5.27 9.15
C PRO A 239 -14.32 4.90 7.73
N ALA A 240 -15.28 4.55 6.87
CA ALA A 240 -15.02 4.26 5.47
C ALA A 240 -14.49 5.51 4.73
N GLY A 241 -13.50 5.32 3.86
CA GLY A 241 -12.89 6.42 3.10
C GLY A 241 -11.51 6.14 2.54
N LEU A 242 -11.01 4.92 2.68
CA LEU A 242 -9.73 4.50 2.13
C LEU A 242 -9.83 4.33 0.60
N ILE A 243 -8.85 4.90 -0.11
CA ILE A 243 -8.78 4.94 -1.57
C ILE A 243 -7.44 4.32 -1.97
N TYR A 244 -7.46 3.28 -2.80
CA TYR A 244 -6.23 2.68 -3.31
C TYR A 244 -5.52 3.66 -4.26
N LYS A 245 -4.21 3.84 -4.08
CA LYS A 245 -3.41 4.71 -4.98
C LYS A 245 -3.30 4.09 -6.38
N THR A 246 -3.22 2.76 -6.44
CA THR A 246 -3.21 1.98 -7.66
C THR A 246 -4.19 0.82 -7.52
N PRO A 247 -4.93 0.46 -8.59
CA PRO A 247 -5.69 -0.78 -8.61
C PRO A 247 -4.75 -1.96 -8.36
N PHE A 248 -5.18 -2.90 -7.51
CA PHE A 248 -4.44 -4.13 -7.24
C PHE A 248 -5.34 -5.34 -7.43
N THR A 249 -4.72 -6.51 -7.64
CA THR A 249 -5.45 -7.77 -7.72
C THR A 249 -5.41 -8.44 -6.35
N ALA A 250 -6.56 -8.79 -5.78
CA ALA A 250 -6.64 -9.49 -4.51
C ALA A 250 -5.90 -10.85 -4.58
N GLY A 251 -5.23 -11.23 -3.50
CA GLY A 251 -4.27 -12.33 -3.47
C GLY A 251 -2.89 -11.96 -4.04
N THR A 252 -2.59 -10.68 -4.26
CA THR A 252 -1.23 -10.25 -4.60
C THR A 252 -0.29 -10.37 -3.41
N ARG A 253 0.97 -10.73 -3.65
CA ARG A 253 2.04 -10.72 -2.65
C ARG A 253 2.84 -9.41 -2.65
N ASP A 254 2.50 -8.52 -3.55
CA ASP A 254 3.12 -7.21 -3.65
C ASP A 254 2.53 -6.26 -2.61
N GLU A 255 3.26 -5.19 -2.33
CA GLU A 255 2.81 -4.13 -1.45
C GLU A 255 1.65 -3.36 -2.10
N VAL A 256 0.58 -3.17 -1.35
CA VAL A 256 -0.59 -2.38 -1.76
C VAL A 256 -0.64 -1.09 -0.97
N ARG A 257 -0.84 0.02 -1.67
CA ARG A 257 -0.86 1.37 -1.11
C ARG A 257 -2.24 1.99 -1.20
N ALA A 258 -2.66 2.63 -0.12
CA ALA A 258 -3.90 3.38 -0.07
C ALA A 258 -3.73 4.69 0.69
N SER A 259 -4.55 5.67 0.36
CA SER A 259 -4.66 6.93 1.08
C SER A 259 -5.99 7.00 1.83
N TYR A 260 -5.98 7.65 2.98
CA TYR A 260 -7.17 7.98 3.75
C TYR A 260 -7.13 9.48 4.07
N THR A 261 -8.26 10.14 3.90
CA THR A 261 -8.44 11.57 4.18
C THR A 261 -9.68 11.76 5.02
N ALA A 262 -9.56 12.47 6.13
CA ALA A 262 -10.68 12.81 6.99
C ALA A 262 -10.55 14.22 7.57
N SER A 263 -11.66 14.74 8.09
CA SER A 263 -11.67 16.02 8.78
C SER A 263 -10.92 15.92 10.10
N CYS A 264 -10.26 17.00 10.51
CA CYS A 264 -9.67 17.12 11.84
C CYS A 264 -10.69 17.04 12.98
N CYS A 265 -11.98 17.25 12.70
CA CYS A 265 -13.03 17.01 13.69
C CYS A 265 -13.29 15.51 13.93
N GLN A 266 -12.74 14.64 13.08
CA GLN A 266 -12.75 13.19 13.23
C GLN A 266 -11.30 12.66 13.20
N PRO A 267 -10.58 12.76 14.32
CA PRO A 267 -9.13 12.53 14.34
C PRO A 267 -8.71 11.05 14.36
N ARG A 268 -9.68 10.13 14.45
CA ARG A 268 -9.44 8.69 14.67
C ARG A 268 -9.86 7.87 13.46
N VAL A 269 -9.03 6.91 13.10
CA VAL A 269 -9.35 5.87 12.13
C VAL A 269 -8.79 4.53 12.60
N THR A 270 -9.57 3.46 12.39
CA THR A 270 -9.07 2.09 12.47
C THR A 270 -8.88 1.56 11.06
N VAL A 271 -7.66 1.16 10.72
CA VAL A 271 -7.33 0.55 9.42
C VAL A 271 -7.08 -0.93 9.63
N SER A 272 -7.68 -1.78 8.81
CA SER A 272 -7.52 -3.24 8.89
C SER A 272 -7.17 -3.83 7.53
N ALA A 273 -6.14 -4.67 7.51
CA ALA A 273 -5.74 -5.48 6.38
C ALA A 273 -6.15 -6.94 6.60
N TYR A 274 -6.55 -7.60 5.52
CA TYR A 274 -6.92 -9.02 5.50
C TYR A 274 -6.10 -9.72 4.41
N ASP A 275 -5.58 -10.90 4.72
CA ASP A 275 -5.01 -11.80 3.72
C ASP A 275 -6.08 -12.77 3.17
N VAL A 276 -5.67 -13.65 2.25
CA VAL A 276 -6.54 -14.66 1.64
C VAL A 276 -6.96 -15.75 2.64
N SER A 277 -6.13 -16.06 3.62
CA SER A 277 -6.40 -17.06 4.67
C SER A 277 -7.28 -16.55 5.81
N ARG A 278 -7.63 -15.25 5.76
CA ARG A 278 -8.44 -14.50 6.73
C ARG A 278 -7.72 -14.15 8.02
N ASN A 279 -6.38 -14.13 8.03
CA ASN A 279 -5.70 -13.45 9.12
C ASN A 279 -5.83 -11.93 8.94
N THR A 280 -5.84 -11.22 10.06
CA THR A 280 -6.08 -9.79 10.08
C THR A 280 -5.09 -9.04 10.94
N ARG A 281 -4.73 -7.85 10.49
CA ARG A 281 -3.95 -6.87 11.24
C ARG A 281 -4.68 -5.54 11.21
N SER A 282 -4.92 -4.98 12.40
CA SER A 282 -5.54 -3.66 12.56
C SER A 282 -4.59 -2.68 13.24
N LEU A 283 -4.68 -1.42 12.82
CA LEU A 283 -4.03 -0.27 13.45
C LEU A 283 -5.11 0.73 13.87
N ASN A 284 -5.04 1.17 15.12
CA ASN A 284 -5.86 2.27 15.63
C ASN A 284 -5.00 3.52 15.63
N LEU A 285 -5.39 4.51 14.84
CA LEU A 285 -4.61 5.69 14.58
C LEU A 285 -5.38 6.90 15.08
N ASP A 286 -4.70 7.76 15.83
CA ASP A 286 -5.20 9.07 16.25
C ASP A 286 -4.20 10.13 15.78
N VAL A 287 -4.68 11.06 14.94
CA VAL A 287 -3.82 12.11 14.39
C VAL A 287 -3.45 13.17 15.45
N THR A 288 -4.18 13.23 16.56
CA THR A 288 -3.89 14.14 17.69
C THR A 288 -2.75 13.64 18.56
N ASP A 289 -2.42 12.35 18.46
CA ASP A 289 -1.27 11.76 19.12
C ASP A 289 0.02 12.17 18.39
N ILE A 290 0.52 13.36 18.76
CA ILE A 290 1.83 13.87 18.36
C ILE A 290 2.88 13.21 19.25
N TRP A 291 3.18 11.94 18.97
CA TRP A 291 4.38 11.31 19.50
C TRP A 291 5.57 11.72 18.63
N LEU A 292 6.68 12.09 19.26
CA LEU A 292 7.96 12.28 18.57
C LEU A 292 8.29 10.98 17.84
N ASN A 293 8.55 11.08 16.54
CA ASN A 293 9.14 9.97 15.80
C ASN A 293 10.54 9.65 16.35
N ASP A 294 11.08 8.48 16.03
CA ASP A 294 12.42 8.06 16.50
C ASP A 294 13.49 9.13 16.22
N ALA A 295 13.38 9.81 15.07
CA ALA A 295 14.24 10.92 14.70
C ALA A 295 14.08 12.15 15.62
N GLY A 296 12.86 12.50 16.00
CA GLY A 296 12.55 13.58 16.93
C GLY A 296 13.05 13.28 18.34
N ILE A 297 12.89 12.04 18.80
CA ILE A 297 13.47 11.59 20.07
C ILE A 297 15.00 11.72 20.02
N ALA A 298 15.63 11.24 18.95
CA ALA A 298 17.08 11.35 18.77
C ALA A 298 17.56 12.81 18.77
N ALA A 299 16.85 13.71 18.09
CA ALA A 299 17.19 15.13 18.04
C ALA A 299 17.10 15.80 19.43
N VAL A 300 16.03 15.52 20.19
CA VAL A 300 15.88 16.02 21.56
C VAL A 300 17.00 15.50 22.45
N VAL A 301 17.29 14.19 22.39
CA VAL A 301 18.36 13.57 23.19
C VAL A 301 19.73 14.15 22.83
N LEU A 302 20.03 14.31 21.54
CA LEU A 302 21.30 14.90 21.08
C LEU A 302 21.42 16.37 21.50
N GLY A 303 20.33 17.14 21.42
CA GLY A 303 20.28 18.52 21.90
C GLY A 303 20.57 18.64 23.39
N VAL A 304 19.99 17.76 24.21
CA VAL A 304 20.25 17.71 25.66
C VAL A 304 21.70 17.33 25.95
N LEU A 305 22.26 16.33 25.26
CA LEU A 305 23.65 15.93 25.42
C LEU A 305 24.63 17.05 25.06
N LEU A 306 24.38 17.76 23.97
CA LEU A 306 25.21 18.89 23.53
C LEU A 306 25.13 20.05 24.52
N PHE A 307 23.93 20.35 25.05
CA PHE A 307 23.74 21.36 26.08
C PHE A 307 24.55 21.05 27.35
N ILE A 308 24.52 19.80 27.81
CA ILE A 308 25.33 19.35 28.97
C ILE A 308 26.83 19.52 28.69
N ALA A 309 27.29 19.13 27.50
CA ALA A 309 28.70 19.30 27.11
C ALA A 309 29.12 20.77 27.10
N LEU A 310 28.26 21.68 26.62
CA LEU A 310 28.52 23.12 26.61
C LEU A 310 28.64 23.68 28.04
N VAL A 311 27.75 23.27 28.95
CA VAL A 311 27.81 23.66 30.37
C VAL A 311 29.12 23.19 31.01
N ILE A 312 29.56 21.95 30.75
CA ILE A 312 30.85 21.44 31.25
C ILE A 312 32.02 22.27 30.71
N LEU A 313 32.02 22.57 29.41
CA LEU A 313 33.07 23.37 28.77
C LEU A 313 33.14 24.79 29.35
N LEU A 314 31.99 25.41 29.62
CA LEU A 314 31.92 26.73 30.24
C LEU A 314 32.52 26.70 31.66
N ILE A 315 32.20 25.68 32.46
CA ILE A 315 32.79 25.51 33.80
C ILE A 315 34.31 25.35 33.70
N LEU A 316 34.80 24.56 32.73
CA LEU A 316 36.23 24.39 32.50
C LEU A 316 36.91 25.69 32.07
N LEU A 317 36.30 26.47 31.17
CA LEU A 317 36.79 27.79 30.75
C LEU A 317 36.83 28.77 31.92
N VAL A 318 35.78 28.84 32.75
CA VAL A 318 35.77 29.69 33.94
C VAL A 318 36.87 29.26 34.91
N ARG A 319 37.04 27.97 35.17
CA ARG A 319 38.13 27.47 36.02
C ARG A 319 39.51 27.77 35.44
N TYR A 320 39.67 27.63 34.14
CA TYR A 320 40.91 27.97 33.43
C TYR A 320 41.22 29.46 33.54
N CYS A 321 40.24 30.33 33.28
CA CYS A 321 40.36 31.78 33.44
C CYS A 321 40.71 32.16 34.88
N ILE A 322 40.07 31.56 35.90
CA ILE A 322 40.38 31.80 37.31
C ILE A 322 41.81 31.33 37.64
N ARG A 323 42.23 30.15 37.19
CA ARG A 323 43.60 29.64 37.39
C ARG A 323 44.64 30.58 36.78
N LYS A 324 44.44 31.00 35.53
CA LYS A 324 45.33 31.92 34.83
C LYS A 324 45.39 33.30 35.52
N ARG A 325 44.27 33.79 36.03
CA ARG A 325 44.18 35.07 36.75
C ARG A 325 44.84 35.03 38.14
N LYS A 326 44.87 33.88 38.81
CA LYS A 326 45.62 33.69 40.07
C LYS A 326 47.13 33.72 39.84
N GLN A 327 47.63 33.23 38.71
CA GLN A 327 49.05 33.31 38.35
C GLN A 327 49.52 34.72 38.01
N SER A 328 48.60 35.64 37.69
CA SER A 328 48.91 37.03 37.30
C SER A 328 48.65 38.06 38.42
N LYS A 329 48.39 37.61 39.66
CA LYS A 329 48.20 38.45 40.86
C LYS A 329 49.35 38.34 41.87
N GLU A 330 50.58 38.18 41.40
CA GLU A 330 51.77 38.58 42.17
C GLU A 330 52.10 40.05 41.82
N LEU A 331 51.47 40.99 42.50
CA LEU A 331 51.91 42.39 42.53
C LEU A 331 52.61 42.62 43.88
N PRO A 332 53.82 43.21 43.90
CA PRO A 332 54.58 43.40 45.13
C PRO A 332 53.86 44.35 46.08
N ILE A 333 53.81 43.96 47.35
CA ILE A 333 53.30 44.75 48.47
C ILE A 333 54.25 45.95 48.66
N TYR A 334 53.78 47.17 48.36
CA TYR A 334 54.45 48.40 48.81
C TYR A 334 54.31 48.51 50.33
N ARG A 335 55.43 48.50 51.06
CA ARG A 335 55.49 48.59 52.52
C ARG A 335 56.62 49.54 52.97
N GLY A 336 56.26 50.57 53.75
CA GLY A 336 57.14 51.49 54.51
C GLY A 336 57.58 52.73 53.71
N GLY A 337 57.34 53.99 54.09
CA GLY A 337 57.45 54.61 55.42
C GLY A 337 58.95 54.80 55.74
N GLU A 338 59.56 55.98 55.91
CA GLU A 338 59.17 57.23 56.58
C GLU A 338 60.19 58.38 56.26
N PRO A 339 60.13 59.59 56.85
CA PRO A 339 60.36 60.85 56.12
C PRO A 339 61.49 61.78 56.68
N ILE A 340 61.59 62.98 56.08
CA ILE A 340 62.21 64.24 56.56
C ILE A 340 63.75 64.30 56.64
N GLY A 341 64.32 65.21 55.85
CA GLY A 341 65.71 65.68 55.97
C GLY A 341 65.91 67.03 55.28
N SER A 342 65.63 68.11 56.01
CA SER A 342 65.95 69.50 55.67
C SER A 342 67.41 69.67 55.20
N ARG A 343 67.65 70.34 54.06
CA ARG A 343 68.87 71.14 53.89
C ARG A 343 68.70 72.33 52.95
N ARG A 344 68.67 73.47 53.63
CA ARG A 344 68.85 74.87 53.24
C ARG A 344 70.19 75.12 52.53
N THR A 345 70.18 75.95 51.48
CA THR A 345 71.23 76.91 51.04
C THR A 345 70.76 77.56 49.73
N LYS A 346 70.98 78.83 49.40
CA LYS A 346 71.19 80.09 50.11
C LYS A 346 70.95 81.16 49.05
#